data_AF-A0A9W7CXE2-F1
#
_entry.id   AF-A0A9W7CXE2-F1
#
_cell.length_a   1.000
_cell.length_b   1.000
_cell.length_c   1.000
_cell.angle_alpha   90.00
_cell.angle_beta   90.00
_cell.angle_gamma   90.00
#
_symmetry.space_group_name_H-M   'P 1'
#
loop_
_entity.id
_entity.type
_entity.pdbx_description
1 polymer ?
#
loop_
_entity_poly.entity_id
_entity_poly.type
_entity_poly.pdbx_seq_one_letter_code
_entity_poly.pdbx_strand_id
1 'polypeptide(L)'
;MSGRAGFFSIQTQTKPSVWVENYEARTATHFSALPSLLISIHKHISPPQPTHQFRDYARELAKQRVARVFREGGEWRLAAVDNDVPYGTARRAILSGAAPSKPHGGVRPSTVKMAVDTCAMLEEYLDEDCRMTLTDMCDRLQSDMGIRVGKSSVHRALQGMLYVV
;
A
#
# COMPACT_ATOMS: atom_id res chain seq x y z
N MET A 1 -43.86 36.38 39.80
CA MET A 1 -42.56 36.40 39.10
C MET A 1 -42.89 36.26 37.62
N SER A 2 -43.23 37.34 36.89
CA SER A 2 -42.31 38.23 36.13
C SER A 2 -41.37 37.44 35.22
N GLY A 3 -41.29 37.58 33.89
CA GLY A 3 -41.93 38.44 32.88
C GLY A 3 -41.08 38.42 31.57
N ARG A 4 -41.69 38.85 30.43
CA ARG A 4 -41.11 39.31 29.13
C ARG A 4 -40.33 38.29 28.25
N ALA A 5 -40.68 38.02 26.99
CA ALA A 5 -40.84 38.86 25.77
C ALA A 5 -39.50 39.32 25.14
N GLY A 6 -39.29 39.05 23.84
CA GLY A 6 -38.36 39.82 23.01
C GLY A 6 -37.60 39.05 21.92
N PHE A 7 -37.74 39.52 20.69
CA PHE A 7 -37.25 39.01 19.39
C PHE A 7 -36.01 39.81 18.91
N PHE A 8 -35.29 39.30 17.90
CA PHE A 8 -34.36 39.97 16.94
C PHE A 8 -33.00 40.53 17.45
N SER A 9 -31.87 40.03 16.92
CA SER A 9 -31.22 40.46 15.66
C SER A 9 -29.72 40.12 15.62
N ILE A 10 -29.18 40.10 14.40
CA ILE A 10 -27.93 39.48 13.94
C ILE A 10 -26.72 40.41 14.18
N GLN A 11 -25.56 39.85 14.55
CA GLN A 11 -24.28 40.37 14.06
C GLN A 11 -23.19 39.29 14.07
N THR A 12 -22.55 39.17 12.91
CA THR A 12 -21.37 38.37 12.60
C THR A 12 -20.15 38.83 13.38
N GLN A 13 -19.37 37.90 13.94
CA GLN A 13 -17.92 38.07 13.94
C GLN A 13 -17.18 36.73 13.93
N THR A 14 -16.39 36.62 12.86
CA THR A 14 -15.30 35.67 12.62
C THR A 14 -14.13 35.87 13.58
N LYS A 15 -13.34 34.79 13.73
CA LYS A 15 -11.91 34.68 14.11
C LYS A 15 -11.62 34.34 15.58
N PRO A 16 -10.42 33.79 15.86
CA PRO A 16 -9.83 32.60 15.23
C PRO A 16 -9.35 31.61 16.31
N SER A 17 -9.06 30.40 15.84
CA SER A 17 -8.41 29.30 16.57
C SER A 17 -7.19 29.73 17.38
N VAL A 18 -7.17 29.27 18.64
CA VAL A 18 -6.20 29.49 19.73
C VAL A 18 -4.83 28.83 19.47
N TRP A 19 -4.27 28.96 18.26
CA TRP A 19 -3.00 28.32 17.88
C TRP A 19 -2.03 29.22 17.10
N VAL A 20 -2.09 30.55 17.26
CA VAL A 20 -1.12 31.46 16.61
C VAL A 20 -0.41 32.43 17.58
N GLU A 21 -0.80 32.51 18.85
CA GLU A 21 -0.22 33.51 19.78
C GLU A 21 0.73 32.89 20.81
N ASN A 22 1.83 32.30 20.35
CA ASN A 22 3.01 32.05 21.22
C ASN A 22 4.31 31.80 20.43
N TYR A 23 4.56 32.56 19.36
CA TYR A 23 5.86 32.56 18.67
C TYR A 23 6.51 33.95 18.53
N GLU A 24 6.06 34.93 19.30
CA GLU A 24 6.66 36.28 19.32
C GLU A 24 6.88 36.78 20.75
N ALA A 25 7.70 36.08 21.53
CA ALA A 25 8.30 36.67 22.74
C ALA A 25 9.49 35.83 23.23
N ARG A 26 10.63 35.87 22.51
CA ARG A 26 12.00 35.70 23.07
C ARG A 26 13.08 35.65 21.99
N THR A 27 13.25 36.73 21.24
CA THR A 27 14.50 36.96 20.50
C THR A 27 14.85 38.44 20.49
N ALA A 28 15.19 38.97 21.66
CA ALA A 28 16.04 40.14 21.73
C ALA A 28 17.14 39.92 22.76
N THR A 29 18.37 40.06 22.26
CA THR A 29 19.61 40.37 22.99
C THR A 29 20.53 39.20 23.36
N HIS A 30 21.52 39.01 22.46
CA HIS A 30 22.92 38.64 22.71
C HIS A 30 23.25 37.29 23.40
N PHE A 31 23.62 36.30 22.58
CA PHE A 31 24.91 35.64 22.79
C PHE A 31 25.56 35.34 21.44
N SER A 32 26.67 36.01 21.21
CA SER A 32 27.58 35.89 20.10
C SER A 32 28.31 34.53 20.11
N ALA A 33 28.64 34.08 18.89
CA ALA A 33 29.59 33.02 18.55
C ALA A 33 29.12 31.57 18.77
N LEU A 34 28.72 30.91 17.67
CA LEU A 34 29.51 29.85 17.02
C LEU A 34 29.06 29.69 15.55
N PRO A 35 29.98 29.78 14.57
CA PRO A 35 29.66 29.80 13.15
C PRO A 35 29.70 28.38 12.52
N SER A 36 28.87 28.20 11.48
CA SER A 36 29.09 27.29 10.33
C SER A 36 28.60 25.84 10.32
N LEU A 37 28.09 25.23 11.41
CA LEU A 37 27.61 23.83 11.35
C LEU A 37 26.09 23.61 11.26
N LEU A 38 25.27 24.65 11.48
CA LEU A 38 23.80 24.46 11.45
C LEU A 38 23.17 24.58 10.05
N ILE A 39 23.87 25.20 9.09
CA ILE A 39 23.31 25.48 7.76
C ILE A 39 23.47 24.27 6.81
N SER A 40 24.39 23.35 7.10
CA SER A 40 24.69 22.22 6.20
C SER A 40 23.75 21.02 6.35
N ILE A 41 23.00 20.90 7.44
CA ILE A 41 22.14 19.73 7.71
C ILE A 41 20.74 19.93 7.10
N HIS A 42 20.32 21.17 6.84
CA HIS A 42 18.98 21.47 6.32
C HIS A 42 18.80 21.17 4.82
N LYS A 43 19.87 20.80 4.10
CA LYS A 43 19.85 20.69 2.63
C LYS A 43 19.66 19.27 2.07
N HIS A 44 19.60 18.24 2.93
CA HIS A 44 19.55 16.83 2.45
C HIS A 44 18.48 15.94 3.10
N ILE A 45 17.59 16.47 3.92
CA ILE A 45 16.42 15.70 4.38
C ILE A 45 15.31 15.90 3.35
N SER A 46 15.43 15.18 2.23
CA SER A 46 14.27 14.97 1.36
C SER A 46 13.16 14.34 2.20
N PRO A 47 11.92 14.85 2.17
CA PRO A 47 10.82 14.22 2.88
C PRO A 47 10.73 12.75 2.45
N PRO A 48 10.47 11.82 3.38
CA PRO A 48 10.39 10.39 3.05
C PRO A 48 9.39 10.22 1.92
N GLN A 49 9.85 9.63 0.81
CA GLN A 49 8.98 9.37 -0.33
C GLN A 49 7.86 8.44 0.13
N PRO A 50 6.59 8.72 -0.22
CA PRO A 50 5.49 7.85 0.16
C PRO A 50 5.73 6.45 -0.40
N THR A 51 5.55 5.43 0.44
CA THR A 51 5.70 4.03 0.04
C THR A 51 4.76 3.70 -1.11
N HIS A 52 5.10 2.67 -1.91
CA HIS A 52 4.25 2.22 -3.01
C HIS A 52 2.81 1.95 -2.55
N GLN A 53 2.66 1.31 -1.38
CA GLN A 53 1.37 1.02 -0.75
C GLN A 53 0.55 2.28 -0.45
N PHE A 54 1.20 3.33 0.07
CA PHE A 54 0.51 4.59 0.35
C PHE A 54 0.03 5.27 -0.93
N ARG A 55 0.85 5.24 -2.00
CA ARG A 55 0.49 5.80 -3.31
C ARG A 55 -0.66 5.03 -3.96
N ASP A 56 -0.68 3.71 -3.84
CA ASP A 56 -1.77 2.87 -4.32
C ASP A 56 -3.05 3.16 -3.54
N TYR A 57 -2.98 3.23 -2.21
CA TYR A 57 -4.11 3.57 -1.37
C TYR A 57 -4.70 4.94 -1.72
N ALA A 58 -3.86 5.96 -1.86
CA ALA A 58 -4.29 7.30 -2.25
C ALA A 58 -4.96 7.31 -3.64
N ARG A 59 -4.40 6.56 -4.60
CA ARG A 59 -4.97 6.39 -5.94
C ARG A 59 -6.33 5.70 -5.91
N GLU A 60 -6.49 4.65 -5.12
CA GLU A 60 -7.78 3.97 -4.96
C GLU A 60 -8.82 4.88 -4.29
N LEU A 61 -8.42 5.64 -3.28
CA LEU A 61 -9.29 6.60 -2.62
C LEU A 61 -9.77 7.70 -3.59
N ALA A 62 -8.88 8.19 -4.45
CA ALA A 62 -9.22 9.15 -5.51
C ALA A 62 -10.27 8.57 -6.49
N LYS A 63 -10.09 7.32 -6.94
CA LYS A 63 -11.08 6.62 -7.78
C LYS A 63 -12.43 6.46 -7.07
N GLN A 64 -12.43 6.13 -5.78
CA GLN A 64 -13.66 5.97 -4.98
C GLN A 64 -14.43 7.29 -4.85
N ARG A 65 -13.73 8.41 -4.68
CA ARG A 65 -14.38 9.75 -4.62
C ARG A 65 -15.08 10.08 -5.94
N VAL A 66 -14.42 9.84 -7.07
CA VAL A 66 -15.02 10.01 -8.41
C VAL A 66 -16.25 9.11 -8.61
N ALA A 67 -16.14 7.83 -8.24
CA ALA A 67 -17.23 6.88 -8.35
C ALA A 67 -18.42 7.22 -7.43
N ARG A 68 -18.15 7.80 -6.25
CA ARG A 68 -19.19 8.29 -5.34
C ARG A 68 -19.99 9.44 -5.95
N VAL A 69 -19.30 10.46 -6.48
CA VAL A 69 -19.95 11.61 -7.14
C VAL A 69 -20.84 11.14 -8.30
N PHE A 70 -20.37 10.18 -9.10
CA PHE A 70 -21.19 9.59 -10.16
C PHE A 70 -22.47 8.91 -9.63
N ARG A 71 -22.37 8.16 -8.52
CA ARG A 71 -23.52 7.49 -7.90
C ARG A 71 -24.55 8.47 -7.34
N GLU A 72 -24.08 9.62 -6.86
CA GLU A 72 -24.91 10.73 -6.36
C GLU A 72 -25.50 11.58 -7.50
N GLY A 73 -25.23 11.26 -8.77
CA GLY A 73 -25.73 11.99 -9.93
C GLY A 73 -24.95 13.28 -10.23
N GLY A 74 -23.80 13.48 -9.61
CA GLY A 74 -22.96 14.67 -9.79
C GLY A 74 -22.00 14.60 -10.99
N GLU A 75 -21.38 15.74 -11.28
CA GLU A 75 -20.39 15.92 -12.35
C GLU A 75 -19.04 15.27 -12.01
N TRP A 76 -18.96 13.95 -12.23
CA TRP A 76 -17.76 13.15 -11.94
C TRP A 76 -16.50 13.59 -12.71
N ARG A 77 -16.65 14.32 -13.83
CA ARG A 77 -15.51 14.87 -14.59
C ARG A 77 -14.77 15.94 -13.81
N LEU A 78 -15.50 16.78 -13.07
CA LEU A 78 -14.90 17.80 -12.19
C LEU A 78 -14.22 17.11 -11.00
N ALA A 79 -14.89 16.14 -10.39
CA ALA A 79 -14.30 15.34 -9.31
C ALA A 79 -13.01 14.62 -9.73
N ALA A 80 -12.89 14.23 -11.01
CA ALA A 80 -11.68 13.62 -11.55
C ALA A 80 -10.52 14.62 -11.62
N VAL A 81 -10.79 15.87 -12.02
CA VAL A 81 -9.80 16.95 -12.01
C VAL A 81 -9.35 17.26 -10.57
N ASP A 82 -10.30 17.40 -9.64
CA ASP A 82 -10.02 17.74 -8.24
C ASP A 82 -9.23 16.65 -7.47
N ASN A 83 -9.27 15.40 -7.95
CA ASN A 83 -8.55 14.28 -7.35
C ASN A 83 -7.36 13.80 -8.19
N ASP A 84 -6.93 14.58 -9.18
CA ASP A 84 -5.82 14.25 -10.09
C ASP A 84 -5.97 12.87 -10.76
N VAL A 85 -7.21 12.49 -11.10
CA VAL A 85 -7.52 11.23 -11.77
C VAL A 85 -7.66 11.48 -13.27
N PRO A 86 -6.84 10.83 -14.13
CA PRO A 86 -6.99 10.96 -15.57
C PRO A 86 -8.38 10.53 -16.05
N TYR A 87 -8.93 11.23 -17.03
CA TYR A 87 -10.29 11.00 -17.55
C TYR A 87 -10.59 9.51 -17.86
N GLY A 88 -9.69 8.83 -18.56
CA GLY A 88 -9.86 7.41 -18.89
C GLY A 88 -9.92 6.50 -17.66
N THR A 89 -9.13 6.83 -16.63
CA THR A 89 -9.11 6.11 -15.34
C THR A 89 -10.40 6.37 -14.56
N ALA A 90 -10.85 7.62 -14.52
CA ALA A 90 -12.12 8.01 -13.91
C ALA A 90 -13.31 7.28 -14.57
N ARG A 91 -13.37 7.27 -15.91
CA ARG A 91 -14.39 6.51 -16.66
C ARG A 91 -14.35 5.02 -16.35
N ARG A 92 -13.16 4.41 -16.32
CA ARG A 92 -13.01 2.98 -15.97
C ARG A 92 -13.44 2.69 -14.54
N ALA A 93 -13.11 3.55 -13.58
CA ALA A 93 -13.52 3.41 -12.18
C ALA A 93 -15.04 3.44 -12.04
N ILE A 94 -15.71 4.34 -12.75
CA ILE A 94 -17.18 4.42 -12.78
C ILE A 94 -17.79 3.15 -13.39
N LEU A 95 -17.29 2.72 -14.56
CA LEU A 95 -17.80 1.53 -15.26
C LEU A 95 -17.51 0.23 -14.52
N SER A 96 -16.40 0.16 -13.79
CA SER A 96 -16.02 -1.00 -12.97
C SER A 96 -16.79 -1.04 -11.64
N GLY A 97 -17.42 0.07 -11.26
CA GLY A 97 -18.17 0.19 -10.01
C GLY A 97 -17.30 0.03 -8.76
N ALA A 98 -17.85 -0.61 -7.73
CA ALA A 98 -17.15 -0.88 -6.47
C ALA A 98 -16.30 -2.16 -6.52
N ALA A 99 -16.06 -2.74 -7.71
CA ALA A 99 -15.23 -3.92 -7.82
C ALA A 99 -13.80 -3.60 -7.36
N PRO A 100 -13.22 -4.41 -6.45
CA PRO A 100 -11.83 -4.20 -6.05
C PRO A 100 -10.93 -4.31 -7.28
N SER A 101 -9.84 -3.54 -7.29
CA SER A 101 -8.81 -3.68 -8.31
C SER A 101 -8.34 -5.13 -8.36
N LYS A 102 -8.30 -5.72 -9.56
CA LYS A 102 -7.74 -7.06 -9.72
C LYS A 102 -6.30 -7.06 -9.21
N PRO A 103 -5.87 -8.12 -8.49
CA PRO A 103 -4.47 -8.24 -8.11
C PRO A 103 -3.61 -8.17 -9.37
N HIS A 104 -2.62 -7.29 -9.36
CA HIS A 104 -1.69 -7.16 -10.46
C HIS A 104 -0.65 -8.27 -10.38
N GLY A 105 -0.54 -9.05 -11.46
CA GLY A 105 0.39 -10.16 -11.52
C GLY A 105 -0.18 -11.45 -10.91
N GLY A 106 0.61 -12.52 -11.03
CA GLY A 106 0.24 -13.86 -10.62
C GLY A 106 1.01 -14.89 -11.44
N VAL A 107 1.37 -15.99 -10.79
CA VAL A 107 1.97 -17.13 -11.49
C VAL A 107 0.86 -17.85 -12.24
N ARG A 108 1.06 -18.09 -13.54
CA ARG A 108 0.11 -18.90 -14.31
C ARG A 108 0.20 -20.35 -13.82
N PRO A 109 -0.93 -21.07 -13.68
CA PRO A 109 -0.90 -22.48 -13.28
C PRO A 109 0.02 -23.33 -14.15
N SER A 110 0.06 -23.09 -15.47
CA SER A 110 0.95 -23.77 -16.41
C SER A 110 2.45 -23.51 -16.21
N THR A 111 2.81 -22.51 -15.40
CA THR A 111 4.20 -22.16 -15.05
C THR A 111 4.61 -22.76 -13.70
N VAL A 112 3.68 -23.37 -12.96
CA VAL A 112 3.96 -23.99 -11.67
C VAL A 112 4.64 -25.34 -11.91
N LYS A 113 5.96 -25.38 -11.71
CA LYS A 113 6.76 -26.62 -11.84
C LYS A 113 6.59 -27.57 -10.67
N MET A 114 6.28 -27.04 -9.49
CA MET A 114 6.09 -27.81 -8.26
C MET A 114 4.58 -27.89 -7.99
N ALA A 115 3.91 -28.78 -8.74
CA ALA A 115 2.49 -29.05 -8.54
C ALA A 115 2.28 -29.78 -7.21
N VAL A 116 1.03 -29.81 -6.73
CA VAL A 116 0.66 -30.45 -5.45
C VAL A 116 1.14 -31.90 -5.42
N ASP A 117 0.89 -32.66 -6.47
CA ASP A 117 1.29 -34.06 -6.57
C ASP A 117 2.83 -34.24 -6.51
N THR A 118 3.58 -33.32 -7.15
CA THR A 118 5.05 -33.33 -7.08
C THR A 118 5.55 -33.02 -5.67
N CYS A 119 4.89 -32.11 -4.95
CA CYS A 119 5.22 -31.83 -3.56
C CYS A 119 4.87 -33.00 -2.62
N ALA A 120 3.77 -33.71 -2.88
CA ALA A 120 3.40 -34.90 -2.11
C ALA A 120 4.45 -36.01 -2.23
N MET A 121 4.98 -36.25 -3.44
CA MET A 121 6.09 -37.20 -3.62
C MET A 121 7.36 -36.76 -2.88
N LEU A 122 7.64 -35.45 -2.83
CA LEU A 122 8.77 -34.94 -2.05
C LEU A 122 8.59 -35.15 -0.55
N GLU A 123 7.36 -35.12 -0.05
CA GLU A 123 7.04 -35.43 1.34
C GLU A 123 7.27 -36.92 1.62
N GLU A 124 6.74 -37.81 0.77
CA GLU A 124 6.96 -39.26 0.86
C GLU A 124 8.46 -39.61 0.86
N TYR A 125 9.24 -38.97 -0.01
CA TYR A 125 10.68 -39.12 -0.08
C TYR A 125 11.42 -38.70 1.20
N LEU A 126 10.94 -37.65 1.88
CA LEU A 126 11.49 -37.22 3.16
C LEU A 126 11.10 -38.12 4.32
N ASP A 127 9.89 -38.67 4.29
CA ASP A 127 9.40 -39.66 5.24
C ASP A 127 10.17 -40.98 5.13
N GLU A 128 10.52 -41.39 3.91
CA GLU A 128 11.37 -42.55 3.62
C GLU A 128 12.82 -42.33 4.09
N ASP A 129 13.46 -41.24 3.65
CA ASP A 129 14.82 -40.88 4.05
C ASP A 129 15.05 -39.36 4.04
N CYS A 130 15.03 -38.77 5.23
CA CYS A 130 15.27 -37.33 5.41
C CYS A 130 16.70 -36.88 5.08
N ARG A 131 17.65 -37.79 4.85
CA ARG A 131 19.03 -37.47 4.42
C ARG A 131 19.19 -37.43 2.91
N MET A 132 18.16 -37.77 2.15
CA MET A 132 18.22 -37.82 0.70
C MET A 132 18.60 -36.46 0.11
N THR A 133 19.54 -36.46 -0.84
CA THR A 133 20.06 -35.20 -1.38
C THR A 133 19.10 -34.60 -2.41
N LEU A 134 19.22 -33.29 -2.66
CA LEU A 134 18.45 -32.63 -3.73
C LEU A 134 18.68 -33.24 -5.12
N THR A 135 19.83 -33.88 -5.35
CA THR A 135 20.12 -34.57 -6.62
C THR A 135 19.28 -35.83 -6.72
N ASP A 136 19.29 -36.64 -5.67
CA ASP A 136 18.55 -37.91 -5.62
C ASP A 136 17.04 -37.66 -5.75
N MET A 137 16.52 -36.61 -5.09
CA MET A 137 15.12 -36.20 -5.24
C MET A 137 14.78 -35.76 -6.67
N CYS A 138 15.67 -35.03 -7.35
CA CYS A 138 15.48 -34.66 -8.75
C CYS A 138 15.42 -35.89 -9.66
N ASP A 139 16.33 -36.83 -9.46
CA ASP A 139 16.44 -38.04 -10.27
C ASP A 139 15.24 -38.98 -10.03
N ARG A 140 14.80 -39.11 -8.78
CA ARG A 140 13.59 -39.86 -8.42
C ARG A 140 12.32 -39.22 -8.99
N LEU A 141 12.15 -37.91 -8.91
CA LEU A 141 11.00 -37.24 -9.55
C LEU A 141 10.96 -37.45 -11.07
N GLN A 142 12.13 -37.50 -11.71
CA GLN A 142 12.22 -37.82 -13.13
C GLN A 142 11.87 -39.28 -13.41
N SER A 143 12.32 -40.22 -12.57
CA SER A 143 11.98 -41.65 -12.67
C SER A 143 10.50 -41.91 -12.46
N ASP A 144 9.95 -41.41 -11.36
CA ASP A 144 8.66 -41.85 -10.83
C ASP A 144 7.49 -41.09 -11.47
N MET A 145 7.71 -39.81 -11.84
CA MET A 145 6.68 -38.96 -12.47
C MET A 145 7.02 -38.50 -13.89
N GLY A 146 8.23 -38.76 -14.39
CA GLY A 146 8.69 -38.21 -15.68
C GLY A 146 8.98 -36.70 -15.63
N ILE A 147 8.98 -36.08 -14.45
CA ILE A 147 9.09 -34.63 -14.31
C ILE A 147 10.55 -34.23 -14.09
N ARG A 148 11.12 -33.49 -15.05
CA ARG A 148 12.46 -32.94 -14.91
C ARG A 148 12.45 -31.60 -14.18
N VAL A 149 12.82 -31.60 -12.91
CA VAL A 149 12.95 -30.40 -12.06
C VAL A 149 14.41 -30.07 -11.76
N GLY A 150 14.69 -28.79 -11.50
CA GLY A 150 16.00 -28.36 -11.04
C GLY A 150 16.11 -28.39 -9.52
N LYS A 151 17.33 -28.55 -8.99
CA LYS A 151 17.61 -28.57 -7.54
C LYS A 151 17.07 -27.33 -6.81
N SER A 152 17.10 -26.16 -7.45
CA SER A 152 16.55 -24.92 -6.89
C SER A 152 15.03 -24.96 -6.74
N SER A 153 14.31 -25.63 -7.63
CA SER A 153 12.86 -25.80 -7.54
C SER A 153 12.49 -26.73 -6.38
N VAL A 154 13.20 -27.87 -6.27
CA VAL A 154 13.04 -28.80 -5.14
C VAL A 154 13.36 -28.10 -3.82
N HIS A 155 14.51 -27.42 -3.73
CA HIS A 155 14.89 -26.67 -2.54
C HIS A 155 13.84 -25.63 -2.15
N ARG A 156 13.30 -24.86 -3.11
CA ARG A 156 12.24 -23.87 -2.83
C ARG A 156 10.94 -24.51 -2.35
N ALA A 157 10.56 -25.65 -2.92
CA ALA A 157 9.38 -26.41 -2.47
C ALA A 157 9.58 -26.91 -1.04
N LEU A 158 10.73 -27.54 -0.75
CA LEU A 158 11.07 -28.00 0.60
C LEU A 158 11.10 -26.85 1.61
N GLN A 159 11.64 -25.68 1.25
CA GLN A 159 11.57 -24.50 2.10
C GLN A 159 10.13 -24.09 2.43
N GLY A 160 9.24 -24.10 1.43
CA GLY A 160 7.83 -23.78 1.63
C GLY A 160 7.05 -24.82 2.44
N MET A 161 7.48 -26.08 2.39
CA MET A 161 6.85 -27.19 3.14
C MET A 161 7.33 -27.24 4.60
N LEU A 162 8.63 -27.09 4.84
CA LEU A 162 9.24 -27.25 6.16
C LEU A 162 9.18 -25.97 7.01
N TYR A 163 9.09 -24.80 6.39
CA TYR A 163 8.99 -23.52 7.09
C TYR A 163 7.62 -22.88 6.85
N VAL A 164 6.60 -23.43 7.49
CA VAL A 164 5.32 -22.74 7.70
C VAL A 164 5.35 -22.12 9.09
N VAL A 165 5.56 -20.81 9.16
CA VAL A 165 5.47 -20.01 10.40
C VAL A 165 4.06 -19.45 10.53
#